data_AF-A0A9D4ELF5-F1
#
_entry.id   AF-A0A9D4ELF5-F1
#
_cell.length_a   1.000
_cell.length_b   1.000
_cell.length_c   1.000
_cell.angle_alpha   90.00
_cell.angle_beta   90.00
_cell.angle_gamma   90.00
#
_symmetry.space_group_name_H-M   'P 1'
#
loop_
_entity.id
_entity.type
_entity.pdbx_description
1 polymer ?
#
loop_
_entity_poly.entity_id
_entity_poly.type
_entity_poly.pdbx_seq_one_letter_code
_entity_poly.pdbx_strand_id
1 'polypeptide(L)'
;MAAKNNCKKARREKQRQNMSDSEEICEDCNKEVSPDDKALVCSLRDNWFHIKCQRVSVADYDFLIKSDDSIQWFCKSCKGASQKVYKMLTLVHKRQDQLKSEIKNLSKNVQDCNGNITDLKANLHSVVSGTVKNILDERHEESVREQFDLL
;
A
#
# COMPACT_ATOMS: atom_id res chain seq x y z
N MET A 1 -11.36 11.49 -41.97
CA MET A 1 -10.59 10.39 -41.33
C MET A 1 -9.07 10.69 -41.34
N ALA A 2 -8.59 11.73 -40.65
CA ALA A 2 -7.17 12.15 -40.74
C ALA A 2 -6.45 12.36 -39.38
N ALA A 3 -7.14 12.23 -38.23
CA ALA A 3 -6.57 12.58 -36.92
C ALA A 3 -5.79 11.45 -36.22
N LYS A 4 -5.88 10.19 -36.69
CA LYS A 4 -5.33 9.01 -35.98
C LYS A 4 -3.84 8.70 -36.29
N ASN A 5 -3.23 9.42 -37.23
CA ASN A 5 -1.85 9.16 -37.67
C ASN A 5 -0.80 10.00 -36.92
N ASN A 6 -1.20 11.03 -36.17
CA ASN A 6 -0.27 11.91 -35.45
C ASN A 6 0.19 11.36 -34.09
N CYS A 7 -0.60 10.48 -33.45
CA CYS A 7 -0.24 9.92 -32.14
C CYS A 7 0.84 8.81 -32.23
N LYS A 8 0.95 8.13 -33.38
CA LYS A 8 1.92 7.03 -33.60
C LYS A 8 3.37 7.49 -33.72
N LYS A 9 3.61 8.70 -34.23
CA LYS A 9 4.97 9.27 -34.37
C LYS A 9 5.51 9.79 -33.03
N ALA A 10 4.66 10.45 -32.24
CA ALA A 10 5.06 11.05 -30.98
C ALA A 10 5.61 10.06 -29.93
N ARG A 11 5.10 8.83 -29.85
CA ARG A 11 5.58 7.82 -28.87
C ARG A 11 6.95 7.23 -29.24
N ARG A 12 7.19 6.96 -30.54
CA ARG A 12 8.51 6.56 -31.06
C ARG A 12 9.54 7.68 -30.91
N GLU A 13 9.13 8.94 -31.04
CA GLU A 13 10.01 10.10 -30.97
C GLU A 13 10.37 10.49 -29.53
N LYS A 14 9.45 10.30 -28.57
CA LYS A 14 9.71 10.56 -27.14
C LYS A 14 10.62 9.50 -26.49
N GLN A 15 10.61 8.26 -26.97
CA GLN A 15 11.58 7.23 -26.58
C GLN A 15 12.97 7.42 -27.25
N ARG A 16 13.07 8.29 -28.27
CA ARG A 16 14.30 8.55 -29.04
C ARG A 16 15.10 9.77 -28.58
N GLN A 17 14.53 10.69 -27.79
CA GLN A 17 15.19 11.97 -27.47
C GLN A 17 16.27 11.90 -26.38
N ASN A 18 16.54 10.72 -25.83
CA ASN A 18 17.68 10.47 -24.96
C ASN A 18 18.35 9.16 -25.39
N MET A 19 19.32 9.18 -26.31
CA MET A 19 20.48 8.26 -26.30
C MET A 19 21.37 8.42 -27.55
N SER A 20 22.67 8.38 -27.29
CA SER A 20 23.80 8.28 -28.23
C SER A 20 23.68 7.12 -29.21
N ASP A 21 24.50 7.12 -30.28
CA ASP A 21 24.69 6.09 -31.33
C ASP A 21 25.00 4.66 -30.82
N SER A 22 24.16 4.12 -29.95
CA SER A 22 24.26 2.76 -29.44
C SER A 22 23.35 1.89 -30.29
N GLU A 23 23.96 0.99 -31.06
CA GLU A 23 23.26 0.00 -31.87
C GLU A 23 22.27 -0.78 -30.99
N GLU A 24 20.99 -0.80 -31.38
CA GLU A 24 19.96 -1.54 -30.66
C GLU A 24 20.08 -3.02 -31.02
N ILE A 25 20.70 -3.84 -30.17
CA ILE A 25 20.95 -5.27 -30.43
C ILE A 25 19.88 -6.14 -29.77
N CYS A 26 19.40 -7.16 -30.48
CA CYS A 26 18.53 -8.18 -29.92
C CYS A 26 19.33 -9.17 -29.06
N GLU A 27 19.09 -9.18 -27.75
CA GLU A 27 19.78 -10.07 -26.78
C GLU A 27 19.53 -11.58 -26.98
N ASP A 28 18.50 -11.97 -27.74
CA ASP A 28 18.24 -13.39 -28.01
C ASP A 28 19.05 -13.92 -29.20
N CYS A 29 19.29 -13.10 -30.22
CA CYS A 29 19.93 -13.55 -31.47
C CYS A 29 21.19 -12.77 -31.85
N ASN A 30 21.56 -11.75 -31.05
CA ASN A 30 22.70 -10.85 -31.24
C ASN A 30 22.75 -10.19 -32.63
N LYS A 31 21.58 -9.92 -33.20
CA LYS A 31 21.42 -9.16 -34.44
C LYS A 31 20.87 -7.79 -34.14
N GLU A 32 21.24 -6.82 -34.96
CA GLU A 32 20.69 -5.46 -34.91
C GLU A 32 19.16 -5.49 -35.05
N VAL A 33 18.50 -4.61 -34.30
CA VAL A 33 17.07 -4.35 -34.35
C VAL A 33 16.88 -3.08 -35.17
N SER A 34 16.41 -3.25 -36.40
CA SER A 34 16.13 -2.13 -37.29
C SER A 34 14.83 -1.40 -36.87
N PRO A 35 14.65 -0.10 -37.18
CA PRO A 35 13.39 0.62 -36.93
C PRO A 35 12.14 0.01 -37.58
N ASP A 36 12.34 -0.77 -38.65
CA ASP A 36 11.30 -1.49 -39.37
C ASP A 36 11.02 -2.89 -38.80
N ASP A 37 11.88 -3.38 -37.90
CA ASP A 37 11.67 -4.64 -37.21
C ASP A 37 10.54 -4.53 -36.18
N LYS A 38 9.77 -5.61 -36.09
CA LYS A 38 8.86 -5.80 -34.96
C LYS A 38 9.66 -6.26 -33.76
N ALA A 39 9.95 -5.34 -32.84
CA ALA A 39 10.68 -5.60 -31.62
C ALA A 39 10.02 -4.95 -30.39
N LEU A 40 10.31 -5.51 -29.22
CA LEU A 40 9.82 -5.06 -27.92
C LEU A 40 11.00 -4.86 -26.97
N VAL A 41 10.89 -3.85 -26.10
CA VAL A 41 11.83 -3.59 -25.01
C VAL A 41 11.31 -4.28 -23.75
N CYS A 42 12.17 -5.03 -23.06
CA CYS A 42 11.82 -5.69 -21.81
C CYS A 42 11.82 -4.68 -20.65
N SER A 43 10.67 -4.47 -20.01
CA SER A 43 10.51 -3.48 -18.92
C SER A 43 11.35 -3.74 -17.65
N LEU A 44 12.05 -4.87 -17.55
CA LEU A 44 12.93 -5.17 -16.41
C LEU A 44 14.42 -4.96 -16.71
N ARG A 45 14.81 -4.99 -17.98
CA ARG A 45 16.23 -4.95 -18.38
C ARG A 45 16.53 -3.88 -19.43
N ASP A 46 15.52 -3.23 -19.97
CA ASP A 46 15.62 -2.23 -21.03
C ASP A 46 16.35 -2.68 -22.30
N ASN A 47 16.41 -3.99 -22.54
CA ASN A 47 17.02 -4.55 -23.75
C ASN A 47 15.95 -4.85 -24.81
N TRP A 48 16.35 -4.74 -26.08
CA TRP A 48 15.51 -5.00 -27.24
C TRP A 48 15.44 -6.48 -27.62
N PHE A 49 14.28 -6.89 -28.12
CA PHE A 49 14.06 -8.24 -28.61
C PHE A 49 13.14 -8.27 -29.83
N HIS A 50 13.56 -8.96 -30.90
CA HIS A 50 12.65 -9.30 -32.00
C HIS A 50 11.49 -10.16 -31.49
N ILE A 51 10.26 -9.87 -31.95
CA ILE A 51 9.08 -10.66 -31.54
C ILE A 51 9.22 -12.14 -31.90
N LYS A 52 9.90 -12.45 -33.01
CA LYS A 52 10.15 -13.83 -33.47
C LYS A 52 11.06 -14.58 -32.49
N CYS A 53 12.15 -13.95 -32.03
CA CYS A 53 13.06 -14.55 -31.04
C CYS A 53 12.32 -14.88 -29.74
N GLN A 54 11.45 -13.96 -29.31
CA GLN A 54 10.64 -14.13 -28.11
C GLN A 54 9.32 -14.91 -28.33
N ARG A 55 9.10 -15.47 -29.54
CA ARG A 55 7.88 -16.23 -29.89
C ARG A 55 6.58 -15.46 -29.55
N VAL A 56 6.60 -14.14 -29.69
CA VAL A 56 5.42 -13.28 -29.53
C VAL A 56 4.70 -13.24 -30.86
N SER A 57 3.39 -13.50 -30.86
CA SER A 57 2.61 -13.47 -32.09
C SER A 57 2.48 -12.03 -32.61
N VAL A 58 2.27 -11.87 -33.92
CA VAL A 58 2.03 -10.54 -34.50
C VAL A 58 0.79 -9.88 -33.89
N ALA A 59 -0.25 -10.68 -33.59
CA ALA A 59 -1.46 -10.18 -32.95
C ALA A 59 -1.19 -9.65 -31.52
N ASP A 60 -0.41 -10.38 -30.72
CA ASP A 60 -0.03 -9.96 -29.37
C ASP A 60 0.85 -8.70 -29.42
N TYR A 61 1.80 -8.65 -30.35
CA TYR A 61 2.62 -7.45 -30.57
C TYR A 61 1.75 -6.23 -30.91
N ASP A 62 0.85 -6.38 -31.88
CA ASP A 62 -0.03 -5.30 -32.29
C ASP A 62 -0.95 -4.85 -31.14
N PHE A 63 -1.39 -5.79 -30.27
CA PHE A 63 -2.13 -5.48 -29.05
C PHE A 63 -1.29 -4.70 -28.05
N LEU A 64 -0.07 -5.15 -27.76
CA LEU A 64 0.85 -4.49 -26.82
C LEU A 64 1.20 -3.06 -27.24
N ILE A 65 1.47 -2.83 -28.53
CA ILE A 65 1.82 -1.50 -29.05
C ILE A 65 0.60 -0.57 -29.10
N LYS A 66 -0.61 -1.11 -29.32
CA LYS A 66 -1.87 -0.34 -29.30
C LYS A 66 -2.37 -0.05 -27.89
N SER A 67 -1.91 -0.82 -26.91
CA SER A 67 -2.27 -0.61 -25.51
C SER A 67 -1.54 0.60 -24.95
N ASP A 68 -2.18 1.23 -23.95
CA ASP A 68 -1.56 2.30 -23.17
C ASP A 68 -0.40 1.75 -22.34
N ASP A 69 0.35 2.63 -21.65
CA ASP A 69 1.50 2.27 -20.81
C ASP A 69 1.17 1.38 -19.60
N SER A 70 -0.11 0.97 -19.45
CA SER A 70 -0.59 0.05 -18.43
C SER A 70 -0.13 -1.38 -18.64
N ILE A 71 0.22 -1.78 -19.86
CA ILE A 71 0.68 -3.14 -20.17
C ILE A 71 2.19 -3.15 -20.36
N GLN A 72 2.88 -3.74 -19.39
CA GLN A 72 4.33 -3.94 -19.43
C GLN A 72 4.65 -5.31 -20.02
N TRP A 73 5.66 -5.37 -20.89
CA TRP A 73 6.12 -6.62 -21.49
C TRP A 73 7.46 -7.05 -20.91
N PHE A 74 7.60 -8.35 -20.67
CA PHE A 74 8.81 -8.95 -20.12
C PHE A 74 9.30 -10.07 -21.05
N CYS A 75 10.61 -10.11 -21.33
CA CYS A 75 11.20 -11.21 -22.09
C CYS A 75 11.04 -12.55 -21.36
N LYS A 76 11.19 -13.67 -22.08
CA LYS A 76 10.96 -15.04 -21.53
C LYS A 76 11.70 -15.30 -20.22
N SER A 77 12.95 -14.86 -20.11
CA SER A 77 13.78 -15.08 -18.92
C SER A 77 13.38 -14.15 -17.76
N CYS A 78 12.82 -12.97 -18.03
CA CYS A 78 12.28 -12.07 -17.02
C CYS A 78 10.87 -12.45 -16.55
N LYS A 79 10.07 -13.09 -17.40
CA LYS A 79 8.65 -13.42 -17.13
C LYS A 79 8.46 -14.20 -15.82
N GLY A 80 9.34 -15.16 -15.55
CA GLY A 80 9.28 -15.93 -14.30
C GLY A 80 9.61 -15.10 -13.06
N ALA A 81 10.59 -14.21 -13.16
CA ALA A 81 10.98 -13.31 -12.07
C ALA A 81 9.88 -12.27 -11.80
N SER A 82 9.34 -11.62 -12.83
CA SER A 82 8.25 -10.64 -12.66
C SER A 82 7.02 -11.28 -12.03
N GLN A 83 6.61 -12.49 -12.45
CA GLN A 83 5.51 -13.23 -11.83
C GLN A 83 5.74 -13.51 -10.33
N LYS A 84 6.96 -13.88 -9.93
CA LYS A 84 7.30 -14.10 -8.51
C LYS A 84 7.21 -12.79 -7.73
N VAL A 85 7.74 -11.70 -8.27
CA VAL A 85 7.67 -10.37 -7.66
C VAL A 85 6.22 -9.92 -7.49
N TYR A 86 5.36 -10.08 -8.50
CA TYR A 86 3.93 -9.75 -8.38
C TYR A 86 3.23 -10.57 -7.30
N LYS A 87 3.46 -11.89 -7.25
CA LYS A 87 2.89 -12.74 -6.19
C LYS A 87 3.32 -12.30 -4.78
N MET A 88 4.61 -11.98 -4.63
CA MET A 88 5.15 -11.48 -3.37
C MET A 88 4.53 -10.12 -3.01
N LEU A 89 4.41 -9.21 -3.97
CA LEU A 89 3.80 -7.90 -3.77
C LEU A 89 2.32 -8.03 -3.33
N THR A 90 1.55 -8.92 -3.97
CA THR A 90 0.18 -9.22 -3.55
C THR A 90 0.11 -9.77 -2.12
N LEU A 91 1.05 -10.65 -1.74
CA LEU A 91 1.12 -11.18 -0.38
C LEU A 91 1.46 -10.08 0.64
N VAL A 92 2.41 -9.20 0.30
CA VAL A 92 2.78 -8.05 1.15
C VAL A 92 1.59 -7.11 1.32
N HIS A 93 0.87 -6.77 0.25
CA HIS A 93 -0.34 -5.95 0.35
C HIS A 93 -1.39 -6.58 1.25
N LYS A 94 -1.66 -7.88 1.09
CA LYS A 94 -2.61 -8.60 1.94
C LYS A 94 -2.22 -8.53 3.43
N ARG A 95 -0.93 -8.70 3.74
CA ARG A 95 -0.42 -8.57 5.11
C ARG A 95 -0.54 -7.14 5.63
N GLN A 96 -0.27 -6.14 4.79
CA GLN A 96 -0.42 -4.74 5.15
C GLN A 96 -1.86 -4.41 5.52
N ASP A 97 -2.84 -4.91 4.77
CA ASP A 97 -4.26 -4.70 5.04
C ASP A 97 -4.70 -5.39 6.35
N GLN A 98 -4.20 -6.61 6.59
CA GLN A 98 -4.44 -7.31 7.85
C GLN A 98 -3.87 -6.52 9.04
N LEU A 99 -2.62 -6.09 8.98
CA LEU A 99 -2.00 -5.30 10.05
C LEU A 99 -2.74 -3.98 10.31
N LYS A 100 -3.21 -3.30 9.26
CA LYS A 100 -4.05 -2.09 9.41
C LYS A 100 -5.35 -2.40 10.16
N SER A 101 -5.99 -3.53 9.87
CA SER A 101 -7.19 -3.95 10.59
C SER A 101 -6.90 -4.26 12.06
N GLU A 102 -5.79 -4.94 12.35
CA GLU A 102 -5.37 -5.24 13.72
C GLU A 102 -5.06 -3.97 14.52
N ILE A 103 -4.34 -3.01 13.92
CA ILE A 103 -4.08 -1.69 14.54
C ILE A 103 -5.39 -0.96 14.86
N LYS A 104 -6.35 -0.96 13.93
CA LYS A 104 -7.67 -0.33 14.15
C LYS A 104 -8.40 -0.97 15.32
N ASN A 105 -8.39 -2.30 15.43
CA ASN A 105 -9.01 -3.04 16.52
C ASN A 105 -8.32 -2.76 17.86
N LEU A 106 -6.99 -2.79 17.89
CA LEU A 106 -6.22 -2.46 19.10
C LEU A 106 -6.47 -1.03 19.56
N SER A 107 -6.53 -0.06 18.63
CA SER A 107 -6.86 1.33 18.96
C SER A 107 -8.25 1.46 19.60
N LYS A 108 -9.24 0.71 19.10
CA LYS A 108 -10.57 0.68 19.69
C LYS A 108 -10.53 0.09 21.11
N ASN A 109 -9.85 -1.03 21.30
CA ASN A 109 -9.73 -1.66 22.62
C ASN A 109 -9.04 -0.74 23.64
N VAL A 110 -8.01 0.00 23.22
CA VAL A 110 -7.34 1.00 24.08
C VAL A 110 -8.31 2.12 24.47
N GLN A 111 -9.12 2.61 23.52
CA GLN A 111 -10.13 3.63 23.79
C GLN A 111 -11.20 3.14 24.75
N ASP A 112 -11.71 1.91 24.55
CA ASP A 112 -12.71 1.28 25.41
C ASP A 112 -12.15 1.07 26.84
N CYS A 113 -10.91 0.57 26.96
CA CYS A 113 -10.22 0.44 28.24
C CYS A 113 -10.05 1.80 28.94
N ASN A 114 -9.70 2.84 28.20
CA ASN A 114 -9.54 4.18 28.76
C ASN A 114 -10.87 4.75 29.27
N GLY A 115 -11.98 4.52 28.55
CA GLY A 115 -13.33 4.86 29.01
C GLY A 115 -13.70 4.13 30.31
N ASN A 116 -13.44 2.82 30.36
CA ASN A 116 -13.68 2.04 31.58
C ASN A 116 -12.84 2.55 32.76
N ILE A 117 -11.58 2.95 32.52
CA ILE A 117 -10.72 3.54 33.56
C ILE A 117 -11.29 4.87 34.07
N THR A 118 -11.80 5.73 33.18
CA THR A 118 -12.41 7.00 33.60
C THR A 118 -13.69 6.78 34.42
N ASP A 119 -14.51 5.81 34.05
CA ASP A 119 -15.74 5.47 34.78
C ASP A 119 -15.43 4.87 36.15
N LEU A 120 -14.48 3.94 36.22
CA LEU A 120 -14.00 3.38 37.48
C LEU A 120 -13.45 4.47 38.41
N LYS A 121 -12.70 5.44 37.87
CA LYS A 121 -12.17 6.57 38.64
C LYS A 121 -13.29 7.46 39.19
N ALA A 122 -14.31 7.74 38.39
CA ALA A 122 -15.47 8.53 38.82
C ALA A 122 -16.27 7.81 39.92
N ASN A 123 -16.52 6.51 39.75
CA ASN A 123 -17.20 5.67 40.74
C ASN A 123 -16.41 5.60 42.04
N LEU A 124 -15.09 5.39 41.97
CA LEU A 124 -14.22 5.39 43.15
C LEU A 124 -14.28 6.72 43.89
N HIS A 125 -14.20 7.85 43.16
CA HIS A 125 -14.31 9.18 43.76
C HIS A 125 -15.66 9.39 44.46
N SER A 126 -16.76 8.97 43.84
CA SER A 126 -18.10 9.05 44.43
C SER A 126 -18.21 8.23 45.72
N VAL A 127 -17.72 6.98 45.72
CA VAL A 127 -17.72 6.10 46.89
C VAL A 127 -16.87 6.70 48.01
N VAL A 128 -15.64 7.13 47.71
CA VAL A 128 -14.74 7.74 48.71
C VAL A 128 -15.36 9.00 49.30
N SER A 129 -15.92 9.89 48.47
CA SER A 129 -16.57 11.11 48.94
C SER A 129 -17.78 10.81 49.83
N GLY A 130 -18.58 9.79 49.49
CA GLY A 130 -19.71 9.36 50.31
C GLY A 130 -19.28 8.81 51.66
N THR A 131 -18.29 7.92 51.68
CA THR A 131 -17.75 7.34 52.91
C THR A 131 -17.14 8.40 53.83
N VAL A 132 -16.36 9.34 53.28
CA VAL A 132 -15.77 10.43 54.07
C VAL A 132 -16.86 11.31 54.68
N LYS A 133 -17.91 11.63 53.93
CA LYS A 133 -19.03 12.42 54.44
C LYS A 133 -19.74 11.71 55.61
N ASN A 134 -20.08 10.43 55.44
CA ASN A 134 -20.74 9.66 56.50
C ASN A 134 -19.92 9.62 57.79
N ILE A 135 -18.60 9.41 57.69
CA ILE A 135 -17.69 9.42 58.86
C ILE A 135 -17.66 10.79 59.56
N LEU A 136 -17.67 11.89 58.79
CA LEU A 136 -17.68 13.24 59.35
C LEU A 136 -19.01 13.56 60.05
N ASP A 137 -20.13 13.13 59.45
CA ASP A 137 -21.47 13.32 60.01
C ASP A 137 -21.62 12.52 61.32
N GLU A 138 -21.20 11.25 61.36
CA GLU A 138 -21.18 10.40 62.57
C GLU A 138 -20.35 11.03 63.70
N ARG A 139 -19.14 11.52 63.39
CA ARG A 139 -18.26 12.17 64.37
C ARG A 139 -18.86 13.49 64.89
N HIS A 140 -19.57 14.23 64.06
CA HIS A 140 -20.23 15.45 64.50
C HIS A 140 -21.36 15.14 65.47
N GLU A 141 -22.18 14.12 65.19
CA GLU A 141 -23.24 13.67 66.09
C GLU A 141 -22.69 13.19 67.45
N GLU A 142 -21.60 12.42 67.45
CA GLU A 142 -20.91 12.01 68.69
C GLU A 142 -20.43 13.22 69.50
N SER A 143 -19.76 14.18 68.85
CA SER A 143 -19.27 15.38 69.51
C SER A 143 -20.40 16.24 70.10
N VAL A 144 -21.56 16.30 69.46
CA VAL A 144 -22.73 17.03 69.98
C VAL A 144 -23.29 16.32 71.22
N ARG A 145 -23.37 14.98 71.21
CA ARG A 145 -23.83 14.21 72.39
C ARG A 145 -22.92 14.41 73.60
N GLU A 146 -21.60 14.33 73.41
CA GLU A 146 -20.61 14.54 74.49
C GLU A 146 -20.72 15.92 75.15
N GLN A 147 -21.07 16.97 74.39
CA GLN A 147 -21.28 18.31 74.94
C GLN A 147 -22.55 18.41 75.79
N PHE A 148 -23.61 17.68 75.45
CA PHE A 148 -24.86 17.66 76.21
C PHE A 148 -24.73 16.92 77.55
N ASP A 149 -23.95 15.85 77.61
CA ASP A 149 -23.75 15.07 78.85
C ASP A 149 -22.96 15.82 79.94
N LEU A 150 -22.33 16.96 79.61
CA LEU A 150 -21.56 17.81 80.53
C LEU A 150 -22.37 18.97 81.15
N LEU A 151 -23.62 19.16 80.75
CA LEU A 151 -24.54 20.23 81.23
C LEU A 151 -25.53 19.70 82.28
#